data_AF-A1D944-F1
#
_entry.id   AF-A1D944-F1
#
_cell.length_a   1.000
_cell.length_b   1.000
_cell.length_c   1.000
_cell.angle_alpha   90.00
_cell.angle_beta   90.00
_cell.angle_gamma   90.00
#
_symmetry.space_group_name_H-M   'P 1'
#
loop_
_entity.id
_entity.type
_entity.pdbx_description
1 polymer ?
#
loop_
_entity_poly.entity_id
_entity_poly.type
_entity_poly.pdbx_seq_one_letter_code
_entity_poly.pdbx_strand_id
1 'polypeptide(L)'
;MTTMSNKLEPLAIVGMSWRFPGEANSASGFWDILSNARSAKSRIPADCFNVDAHYHPSADRNGSIITKEGHFLKEDITAFGAPFFLMTAAEAEGMDPQHRILLEVTYEAFENGPNRDADQIRGRQSNRSHGWLLYQRLRDDFRSRNPHHVPVRVNRLWCLHAGERTIVIL
;
A
#
# COMPACT_ATOMS: atom_id res chain seq x y z
N MET A 1 10.12 33.74 -30.85
CA MET A 1 10.60 33.64 -29.45
C MET A 1 9.45 33.09 -28.62
N THR A 2 9.38 31.76 -28.46
CA THR A 2 8.30 31.11 -27.71
C THR A 2 8.68 31.11 -26.24
N THR A 3 7.97 31.88 -25.42
CA THR A 3 8.14 31.88 -23.97
C THR A 3 7.69 30.54 -23.42
N MET A 4 8.64 29.65 -23.10
CA MET A 4 8.40 28.47 -22.27
C MET A 4 8.01 28.95 -20.88
N SER A 5 6.70 29.09 -20.62
CA SER A 5 6.18 29.27 -19.26
C SER A 5 6.40 27.96 -18.50
N ASN A 6 7.59 27.80 -17.92
CA ASN A 6 7.92 26.67 -17.04
C ASN A 6 7.33 26.92 -15.65
N LYS A 7 6.00 27.09 -15.56
CA LYS A 7 5.28 26.96 -14.29
C LYS A 7 4.86 25.50 -14.19
N LEU A 8 5.45 24.81 -13.22
CA LEU A 8 4.98 23.49 -12.84
C LEU A 8 3.49 23.58 -12.51
N GLU A 9 2.70 22.75 -13.18
CA GLU A 9 1.27 22.65 -12.92
C GLU A 9 1.05 22.07 -11.52
N PRO A 10 0.27 22.74 -10.64
CA PRO A 10 0.00 22.22 -9.31
C PRO A 10 -0.76 20.90 -9.37
N LEU A 11 -0.24 19.88 -8.69
CA LEU A 11 -0.87 18.56 -8.59
C LEU A 11 -1.72 18.49 -7.33
N ALA A 12 -3.00 18.16 -7.50
CA ALA A 12 -3.90 17.93 -6.38
C ALA A 12 -3.83 16.46 -5.94
N ILE A 13 -3.65 16.25 -4.62
CA ILE A 13 -3.88 14.94 -3.99
C ILE A 13 -5.38 14.84 -3.71
N VAL A 14 -6.06 14.01 -4.50
CA VAL A 14 -7.53 13.93 -4.45
C VAL A 14 -8.05 12.73 -3.66
N GLY A 15 -7.19 11.78 -3.31
CA GLY A 15 -7.55 10.58 -2.57
C GLY A 15 -6.30 9.89 -2.02
N MET A 16 -6.44 9.24 -0.87
CA MET A 16 -5.36 8.57 -0.14
C MET A 16 -5.94 7.35 0.58
N SER A 17 -5.15 6.30 0.71
CA SER A 17 -5.38 5.20 1.65
C SER A 17 -4.04 4.66 2.12
N TRP A 18 -4.04 3.93 3.22
CA TRP A 18 -2.85 3.35 3.83
C TRP A 18 -3.18 2.13 4.70
N ARG A 19 -2.12 1.40 5.10
CA ARG A 19 -2.16 0.42 6.18
C ARG A 19 -1.06 0.70 7.18
N PHE A 20 -1.43 1.11 8.39
CA PHE A 20 -0.48 1.39 9.46
C PHE A 20 -0.78 0.61 10.75
N PRO A 21 0.26 0.37 11.58
CA PRO A 21 0.10 -0.25 12.88
C PRO A 21 -0.82 0.55 13.82
N GLY A 22 -1.33 -0.13 14.85
CA GLY A 22 -2.06 0.53 15.94
C GLY A 22 -3.50 0.90 15.56
N GLU A 23 -3.87 2.17 15.76
CA GLU A 23 -5.21 2.71 15.47
C GLU A 23 -5.22 3.52 14.14
N ALA A 24 -4.10 3.54 13.42
CA ALA A 24 -3.92 4.30 12.20
C ALA A 24 -4.55 3.64 10.95
N ASN A 25 -5.66 2.92 11.09
CA ASN A 25 -6.44 2.37 9.96
C ASN A 25 -7.59 3.31 9.52
N SER A 26 -7.71 4.47 10.16
CA SER A 26 -8.65 5.54 9.80
C SER A 26 -7.94 6.89 9.80
N ALA A 27 -8.49 7.88 9.09
CA ALA A 27 -7.96 9.24 9.08
C ALA A 27 -7.89 9.85 10.50
N SER A 28 -8.92 9.63 11.31
CA SER A 28 -8.96 10.10 12.70
C SER A 28 -7.93 9.39 13.56
N GLY A 29 -7.82 8.07 13.48
CA GLY A 29 -6.85 7.30 14.28
C GLY A 29 -5.40 7.56 13.88
N PHE A 30 -5.13 7.76 12.59
CA PHE A 30 -3.82 8.20 12.10
C PHE A 30 -3.46 9.58 12.65
N TRP A 31 -4.39 10.53 12.55
CA TRP A 31 -4.18 11.88 13.08
C TRP A 31 -4.01 11.90 14.59
N ASP A 32 -4.77 11.09 15.34
CA ASP A 32 -4.64 10.97 16.79
C ASP A 32 -3.23 10.50 17.19
N ILE A 33 -2.71 9.47 16.52
CA ILE A 33 -1.38 8.95 16.79
C ILE A 33 -0.31 10.01 16.52
N LEU A 34 -0.40 10.72 15.40
CA LEU A 34 0.57 11.75 15.03
C LEU A 34 0.51 12.98 15.94
N SER A 35 -0.69 13.52 16.17
CA SER A 35 -0.89 14.74 16.95
C SER A 35 -0.52 14.57 18.43
N ASN A 36 -0.66 13.35 18.97
CA ASN A 36 -0.28 13.02 20.33
C ASN A 36 1.10 12.34 20.44
N ALA A 37 1.87 12.23 19.33
CA ALA A 37 3.16 11.54 19.29
C ALA A 37 3.13 10.13 19.91
N ARG A 38 2.03 9.38 19.73
CA ARG A 38 1.88 8.03 20.28
C ARG A 38 2.73 7.03 19.50
N SER A 39 3.27 6.03 20.20
CA SER A 39 3.92 4.88 19.56
C SER A 39 2.91 3.78 19.30
N ALA A 40 2.84 3.29 18.06
CA ALA A 40 2.05 2.12 17.68
C ALA A 40 2.84 0.80 17.79
N LYS A 41 3.92 0.80 18.59
CA LYS A 41 4.76 -0.36 18.82
C LYS A 41 3.99 -1.40 19.63
N SER A 42 4.11 -2.65 19.23
CA SER A 42 3.54 -3.81 19.92
C SER A 42 4.57 -4.91 20.06
N ARG A 43 4.30 -5.89 20.91
CA ARG A 43 5.05 -7.14 20.92
C ARG A 43 4.96 -7.81 19.54
N ILE A 44 6.04 -8.46 19.12
CA ILE A 44 6.07 -9.29 17.92
C ILE A 44 4.99 -10.39 18.06
N PRO A 45 4.02 -10.45 17.14
CA PRO A 45 2.98 -11.47 17.14
C PRO A 45 3.55 -12.89 17.08
N ALA A 46 2.89 -13.83 17.75
CA ALA A 46 3.35 -15.22 17.86
C ALA A 46 3.23 -16.01 16.55
N ASP A 47 2.37 -15.57 15.64
CA ASP A 47 2.19 -16.09 14.28
C ASP A 47 3.34 -15.69 13.33
N CYS A 48 4.13 -14.67 13.66
CA CYS A 48 5.35 -14.32 12.92
C CYS A 48 6.47 -15.32 13.22
N PHE A 49 6.85 -15.43 14.50
CA PHE A 49 7.81 -16.41 15.03
C PHE A 49 7.84 -16.35 16.57
N ASN A 50 8.44 -17.35 17.21
CA ASN A 50 8.64 -17.36 18.66
C ASN A 50 9.72 -16.35 19.08
N VAL A 51 9.31 -15.12 19.35
CA VAL A 51 10.22 -14.03 19.75
C VAL A 51 11.08 -14.35 20.98
N ASP A 52 10.56 -15.12 21.93
CA ASP A 52 11.27 -15.44 23.17
C ASP A 52 12.43 -16.41 22.92
N ALA A 53 12.33 -17.28 21.91
CA ALA A 53 13.40 -18.21 21.54
C ALA A 53 14.59 -17.51 20.87
N HIS A 54 14.37 -16.33 20.28
CA HIS A 54 15.40 -15.58 19.55
C HIS A 54 15.92 -14.36 20.32
N TYR A 55 15.30 -13.98 21.42
CA TYR A 55 15.66 -12.78 22.16
C TYR A 55 16.94 -12.94 23.00
N HIS A 56 17.81 -11.93 22.95
CA HIS A 56 18.94 -11.78 23.86
C HIS A 56 19.19 -10.29 24.15
N PRO A 57 19.44 -9.89 25.42
CA PRO A 57 19.60 -8.48 25.78
C PRO A 57 20.89 -7.84 25.25
N SER A 58 21.94 -8.64 24.97
CA SER A 58 23.17 -8.17 24.32
C SER A 58 23.16 -8.50 22.82
N ALA A 59 23.60 -7.54 22.01
CA ALA A 59 23.75 -7.67 20.56
C ALA A 59 24.94 -8.56 20.13
N ASP A 60 25.80 -8.98 21.07
CA ASP A 60 27.01 -9.76 20.79
C ASP A 60 26.70 -11.22 20.42
N ARG A 61 25.49 -11.68 20.76
CA ARG A 61 25.06 -13.04 20.44
C ARG A 61 24.55 -13.10 19.00
N ASN A 62 25.36 -13.71 18.14
CA ASN A 62 25.02 -13.88 16.73
C ASN A 62 23.70 -14.68 16.55
N GLY A 63 22.84 -14.24 15.64
CA GLY A 63 21.54 -14.87 15.38
C GLY A 63 20.44 -14.58 16.42
N SER A 64 20.66 -13.63 17.33
CA SER A 64 19.65 -13.17 18.30
C SER A 64 19.10 -11.79 17.97
N ILE A 65 17.92 -11.47 18.50
CA ILE A 65 17.29 -10.15 18.42
C ILE A 65 17.31 -9.47 19.79
N ILE A 66 17.53 -8.16 19.79
CA ILE A 66 17.63 -7.35 21.03
C ILE A 66 16.30 -6.70 21.44
N THR A 67 15.25 -6.88 20.65
CA THR A 67 13.90 -6.35 20.91
C THR A 67 12.88 -7.47 20.77
N LYS A 68 11.82 -7.41 21.58
CA LYS A 68 10.63 -8.27 21.42
C LYS A 68 9.47 -7.54 20.78
N GLU A 69 9.70 -6.33 20.31
CA GLU A 69 8.68 -5.39 19.87
C GLU A 69 8.99 -4.89 18.47
N GLY A 70 7.93 -4.54 17.75
CA GLY A 70 7.97 -3.96 16.42
C GLY A 70 6.65 -3.27 16.11
N HIS A 71 6.39 -3.04 14.83
CA HIS A 71 5.23 -2.32 14.35
C HIS A 71 4.48 -3.24 13.39
N PHE A 72 3.30 -3.71 13.81
CA PHE A 72 2.56 -4.75 13.12
C PHE A 72 1.15 -4.26 12.79
N LEU A 73 0.65 -4.68 11.62
CA LEU A 73 -0.75 -4.50 11.28
C LEU A 73 -1.60 -5.35 12.22
N LYS A 74 -2.73 -4.80 12.69
CA LYS A 74 -3.70 -5.56 13.48
C LYS A 74 -4.56 -6.48 12.62
N GLU A 75 -4.68 -6.14 11.34
CA GLU A 75 -5.44 -6.88 10.35
C GLU A 75 -4.66 -8.12 9.89
N ASP A 76 -5.39 -9.15 9.51
CA ASP A 76 -4.81 -10.38 8.96
C ASP A 76 -4.23 -10.09 7.56
N ILE A 77 -2.91 -10.15 7.44
CA ILE A 77 -2.20 -9.90 6.18
C ILE A 77 -2.44 -11.00 5.13
N THR A 78 -3.00 -12.14 5.52
CA THR A 78 -3.34 -13.23 4.60
C THR A 78 -4.71 -13.06 3.96
N ALA A 79 -5.59 -12.28 4.61
CA ALA A 79 -6.93 -11.98 4.10
C ALA A 79 -6.83 -11.15 2.81
N PHE A 80 -7.62 -11.54 1.80
CA PHE A 80 -7.67 -10.82 0.52
C PHE A 80 -8.97 -11.12 -0.22
N GLY A 81 -9.63 -10.09 -0.74
CA GLY A 81 -10.86 -10.18 -1.52
C GLY A 81 -10.66 -10.71 -2.94
N ALA A 82 -10.11 -11.91 -3.15
CA ALA A 82 -9.72 -12.42 -4.47
C ALA A 82 -10.82 -12.30 -5.57
N PRO A 83 -12.10 -12.65 -5.33
CA PRO A 83 -13.14 -12.51 -6.35
C PRO A 83 -13.40 -11.07 -6.79
N PHE A 84 -13.24 -10.10 -5.87
CA PHE A 84 -13.37 -8.67 -6.18
C PHE A 84 -12.31 -8.23 -7.21
N PHE A 85 -11.10 -8.77 -7.10
CA PHE A 85 -9.99 -8.51 -8.03
C PHE A 85 -9.94 -9.46 -9.23
N LEU A 86 -11.00 -10.25 -9.45
CA LEU A 86 -11.11 -11.25 -10.52
C LEU A 86 -9.96 -12.27 -10.50
N MET A 87 -9.53 -12.67 -9.30
CA MET A 87 -8.50 -13.67 -9.07
C MET A 87 -9.11 -14.94 -8.48
N THR A 88 -8.54 -16.08 -8.86
CA THR A 88 -8.84 -17.35 -8.21
C THR A 88 -8.20 -17.42 -6.82
N ALA A 89 -8.70 -18.29 -5.95
CA ALA A 89 -8.11 -18.50 -4.63
C ALA A 89 -6.65 -18.97 -4.72
N ALA A 90 -6.33 -19.85 -5.68
CA ALA A 90 -4.97 -20.36 -5.87
C ALA A 90 -3.99 -19.28 -6.36
N GLU A 91 -4.43 -18.39 -7.26
CA GLU A 91 -3.61 -17.25 -7.67
C GLU A 91 -3.36 -16.30 -6.51
N ALA A 92 -4.41 -15.97 -5.75
CA ALA A 92 -4.29 -15.12 -4.59
C ALA A 92 -3.34 -15.72 -3.56
N GLU A 93 -3.47 -17.00 -3.22
CA GLU A 93 -2.62 -17.70 -2.24
C GLU A 93 -1.13 -17.65 -2.61
N GLY A 94 -0.80 -17.73 -3.91
CA GLY A 94 0.56 -17.62 -4.41
C GLY A 94 1.12 -16.18 -4.46
N MET A 95 0.31 -15.14 -4.22
CA MET A 95 0.77 -13.75 -4.24
C MET A 95 1.42 -13.34 -2.93
N ASP A 96 2.48 -12.54 -3.00
CA ASP A 96 3.05 -11.83 -1.85
C ASP A 96 1.96 -10.97 -1.16
N PRO A 97 1.79 -11.07 0.17
CA PRO A 97 0.85 -10.24 0.93
C PRO A 97 0.96 -8.73 0.66
N GLN A 98 2.17 -8.21 0.39
CA GLN A 98 2.39 -6.80 0.08
C GLN A 98 1.68 -6.38 -1.21
N HIS A 99 1.60 -7.26 -2.21
CA HIS A 99 0.89 -6.97 -3.45
C HIS A 99 -0.63 -6.98 -3.24
N ARG A 100 -1.13 -7.88 -2.38
CA ARG A 100 -2.55 -7.94 -2.02
C ARG A 100 -2.98 -6.66 -1.31
N ILE A 101 -2.20 -6.23 -0.31
CA ILE A 101 -2.42 -4.97 0.42
C ILE A 101 -2.35 -3.78 -0.55
N LEU A 102 -1.37 -3.75 -1.46
CA LEU A 102 -1.25 -2.68 -2.44
C LEU A 102 -2.51 -2.55 -3.30
N LEU A 103 -3.11 -3.66 -3.73
CA LEU A 103 -4.33 -3.64 -4.53
C LEU A 103 -5.52 -3.07 -3.74
N GLU A 104 -5.69 -3.49 -2.51
CA GLU A 104 -6.76 -2.99 -1.63
C GLU A 104 -6.59 -1.50 -1.32
N VAL A 105 -5.41 -1.09 -0.90
CA VAL A 105 -5.10 0.32 -0.59
C VAL A 105 -5.23 1.20 -1.82
N THR A 106 -4.80 0.72 -2.99
CA THR A 106 -4.98 1.46 -4.25
C THR A 106 -6.46 1.69 -4.51
N TYR A 107 -7.28 0.64 -4.42
CA TYR A 107 -8.71 0.73 -4.64
C TYR A 107 -9.38 1.71 -3.66
N GLU A 108 -9.09 1.61 -2.38
CA GLU A 108 -9.61 2.53 -1.36
C GLU A 108 -9.18 3.98 -1.57
N ALA A 109 -7.94 4.21 -2.03
CA ALA A 109 -7.48 5.56 -2.34
C ALA A 109 -8.30 6.20 -3.47
N PHE A 110 -8.77 5.41 -4.44
CA PHE A 110 -9.71 5.87 -5.45
C PHE A 110 -11.10 6.16 -4.87
N GLU A 111 -11.64 5.28 -4.02
CA GLU A 111 -12.96 5.45 -3.36
C GLU A 111 -13.01 6.65 -2.38
N ASN A 112 -11.88 6.95 -1.73
CA ASN A 112 -11.76 8.10 -0.85
C ASN A 112 -11.74 9.44 -1.60
N GLY A 113 -11.54 9.42 -2.93
CA GLY A 113 -11.52 10.61 -3.75
C GLY A 113 -12.91 11.15 -4.14
N PRO A 114 -12.97 12.38 -4.70
CA PRO A 114 -14.22 13.06 -5.06
C PRO A 114 -14.97 12.41 -6.23
N ASN A 115 -14.34 11.53 -7.00
CA ASN A 115 -14.92 10.84 -8.15
C ASN A 115 -15.23 9.37 -7.80
N ARG A 116 -16.17 9.16 -6.88
CA ARG A 116 -16.56 7.81 -6.39
C ARG A 116 -17.24 6.94 -7.45
N ASP A 117 -17.82 7.56 -8.48
CA ASP A 117 -18.44 6.82 -9.58
C ASP A 117 -17.40 6.45 -10.65
N ALA A 118 -17.02 5.17 -10.69
CA ALA A 118 -16.17 4.61 -11.74
C ALA A 118 -16.70 4.89 -13.16
N ASP A 119 -18.03 5.02 -13.32
CA ASP A 119 -18.68 5.38 -14.57
C ASP A 119 -18.54 6.87 -14.94
N GLN A 120 -18.40 7.80 -13.99
CA GLN A 120 -18.08 9.21 -14.30
C GLN A 120 -16.64 9.38 -14.79
N ILE A 121 -15.72 8.51 -14.36
CA ILE A 121 -14.33 8.47 -14.85
C ILE A 121 -14.29 7.98 -16.31
N ARG A 122 -15.35 7.32 -16.79
CA ARG A 122 -15.44 6.72 -18.12
C ARG A 122 -15.78 7.71 -19.24
N GLY A 123 -16.28 8.90 -18.91
CA GLY A 123 -16.95 9.81 -19.86
C GLY A 123 -16.26 11.14 -20.22
N ARG A 124 -15.19 11.56 -19.55
CA ARG A 124 -14.44 12.78 -19.94
C ARG A 124 -13.24 12.39 -20.81
N GLN A 125 -13.01 13.11 -21.91
CA GLN A 125 -11.97 12.83 -22.93
C GLN A 125 -10.54 12.78 -22.37
N SER A 126 -10.22 11.69 -21.70
CA SER A 126 -8.89 11.26 -21.28
C SER A 126 -8.98 9.73 -21.21
N ASN A 127 -8.16 9.07 -22.01
CA ASN A 127 -8.05 7.62 -22.23
C ASN A 127 -8.75 6.71 -21.20
N ARG A 128 -9.61 5.83 -21.71
CA ARG A 128 -10.08 4.54 -21.16
C ARG A 128 -9.65 4.28 -19.70
N SER A 129 -10.58 4.40 -18.74
CA SER A 129 -10.57 3.68 -17.45
C SER A 129 -9.18 3.51 -16.80
N HIS A 130 -8.59 4.60 -16.30
CA HIS A 130 -7.25 4.59 -15.70
C HIS A 130 -7.10 3.62 -14.51
N GLY A 131 -8.14 3.42 -13.69
CA GLY A 131 -8.12 2.42 -12.62
C GLY A 131 -8.06 0.98 -13.15
N TRP A 132 -8.78 0.69 -14.23
CA TRP A 132 -8.83 -0.65 -14.84
C TRP A 132 -7.59 -0.94 -15.72
N LEU A 133 -7.08 0.06 -16.46
CA LEU A 133 -5.81 -0.07 -17.19
C LEU A 133 -4.61 -0.13 -16.26
N LEU A 134 -4.61 0.59 -15.13
CA LEU A 134 -3.59 0.44 -14.10
C LEU A 134 -3.67 -0.95 -13.45
N TYR A 135 -4.87 -1.44 -13.13
CA TYR A 135 -5.09 -2.82 -12.69
C TYR A 135 -4.55 -3.83 -13.69
N GLN A 136 -4.87 -3.70 -14.99
CA GLN A 136 -4.35 -4.59 -16.02
C GLN A 136 -2.84 -4.51 -16.12
N ARG A 137 -2.26 -3.30 -16.07
CA ARG A 137 -0.82 -3.11 -16.18
C ARG A 137 -0.05 -3.62 -14.96
N LEU A 138 -0.57 -3.44 -13.75
CA LEU A 138 -0.01 -4.02 -12.53
C LEU A 138 -0.11 -5.55 -12.58
N ARG A 139 -1.29 -6.09 -12.87
CA ARG A 139 -1.51 -7.54 -13.02
C ARG A 139 -0.58 -8.17 -14.07
N ASP A 140 -0.41 -7.51 -15.21
CA ASP A 140 0.40 -8.04 -16.33
C ASP A 140 1.91 -7.90 -16.04
N ASP A 141 2.38 -6.82 -15.38
CA ASP A 141 3.77 -6.70 -14.91
C ASP A 141 4.08 -7.77 -13.84
N PHE A 142 3.15 -8.05 -12.93
CA PHE A 142 3.29 -9.11 -11.93
C PHE A 142 3.25 -10.53 -12.53
N ARG A 143 2.40 -10.80 -13.54
CA ARG A 143 2.38 -12.10 -14.25
C ARG A 143 3.63 -12.34 -15.08
N SER A 144 4.27 -11.28 -15.59
CA SER A 144 5.45 -11.38 -16.45
C SER A 144 6.76 -11.60 -15.68
N ARG A 145 6.79 -11.34 -14.36
CA ARG A 145 7.99 -11.46 -13.53
C ARG A 145 7.99 -12.76 -12.74
N ASN A 146 9.12 -13.46 -12.83
CA ASN A 146 9.39 -14.73 -12.18
C ASN A 146 9.14 -14.63 -10.65
N PRO A 147 8.31 -15.50 -10.03
CA PRO A 147 7.95 -15.40 -8.60
C PRO A 147 9.14 -15.40 -7.63
N HIS A 148 10.31 -15.85 -8.08
CA HIS A 148 11.53 -15.95 -7.27
C HIS A 148 12.49 -14.75 -7.40
N HIS A 149 12.10 -13.68 -8.12
CA HIS A 149 12.95 -12.50 -8.30
C HIS A 149 12.14 -11.20 -8.16
N VAL A 150 11.89 -10.80 -6.91
CA VAL A 150 11.33 -9.49 -6.58
C VAL A 150 12.46 -8.63 -6.01
N PRO A 151 12.83 -7.49 -6.63
CA PRO A 151 13.76 -6.56 -6.01
C PRO A 151 13.09 -5.91 -4.80
N VAL A 152 13.65 -6.16 -3.61
CA VAL A 152 13.27 -5.60 -2.30
C VAL A 152 13.67 -4.11 -2.20
N ARG A 153 13.23 -3.29 -3.16
CA ARG A 153 13.33 -1.83 -3.11
C ARG A 153 11.96 -1.21 -3.36
N VAL A 154 11.06 -1.38 -2.40
CA VAL A 154 9.77 -0.68 -2.37
C VAL A 154 9.73 0.20 -1.12
N ASN A 155 10.59 1.23 -1.12
CA ASN A 155 10.47 2.37 -0.22
C ASN A 155 10.35 3.65 -1.06
N ARG A 156 9.38 3.64 -1.98
CA ARG A 156 9.10 4.76 -2.87
C ARG A 156 7.61 5.07 -2.79
N LEU A 157 7.30 6.30 -2.41
CA LEU A 157 5.99 6.93 -2.58
C LEU A 157 5.50 6.65 -4.01
N TRP A 158 4.43 5.87 -4.16
CA TRP A 158 3.86 5.61 -5.47
C TRP A 158 2.87 6.73 -5.80
N CYS A 159 3.37 7.79 -6.43
CA CYS A 159 2.54 8.85 -7.00
C CYS A 159 2.06 8.43 -8.40
N LEU A 160 0.82 7.96 -8.48
CA LEU A 160 0.18 7.68 -9.75
C LEU A 160 -0.39 8.99 -10.31
N HIS A 161 0.07 9.36 -11.51
CA HIS A 161 -0.40 10.56 -12.21
C HIS A 161 -1.50 10.17 -13.21
N ALA A 162 -2.70 10.68 -13.01
CA ALA A 162 -3.81 10.57 -13.94
C ALA A 162 -4.22 11.98 -14.40
N GLY A 163 -3.47 12.56 -15.35
CA GLY A 163 -3.63 13.97 -15.75
C GLY A 163 -3.19 14.94 -14.64
N GLU A 164 -3.99 15.98 -14.38
CA GLU A 164 -3.75 17.02 -13.34
C GLU A 164 -3.93 16.52 -11.89
N ARG A 165 -4.14 15.22 -11.68
CA ARG A 165 -4.51 14.64 -10.38
C ARG A 165 -3.52 13.56 -9.98
N THR A 166 -3.05 13.65 -8.74
CA THR A 166 -2.15 12.67 -8.13
C THR A 166 -2.91 11.88 -7.08
N ILE A 167 -2.77 10.56 -7.12
CA ILE A 167 -3.21 9.67 -6.04
C ILE A 167 -1.95 9.18 -5.34
N VAL A 168 -1.94 9.32 -4.02
CA VAL A 168 -0.82 8.93 -3.18
C VAL A 168 -1.23 7.68 -2.41
N ILE A 169 -0.45 6.62 -2.60
CA ILE A 169 -0.58 5.35 -1.88
C ILE A 169 0.57 5.28 -0.87
N LEU A 170 0.23 5.13 0.42
CA LEU A 170 1.17 5.10 1.55
C LEU A 170 1.14 3.76 2.27
#